data_AF-A0A528HCU6-F1
#
_entry.id   AF-A0A528HCU6-F1
#
_cell.length_a   1.000
_cell.length_b   1.000
_cell.length_c   1.000
_cell.angle_alpha   90.00
_cell.angle_beta   90.00
_cell.angle_gamma   90.00
#
_symmetry.space_group_name_H-M   'P 1'
#
loop_
_entity.id
_entity.type
_entity.pdbx_description
1 polymer ?
#
loop_
_entity_poly.entity_id
_entity_poly.type
_entity_poly.pdbx_seq_one_letter_code
_entity_poly.pdbx_strand_id
1 'polypeptide(L)'
;LPVTALIEDYFGIRGMMDADALARLMREAPTVNSVNVSLDGSARDMFYAAIKGMPVVSGLALQRVSLANFREAIALLITTMAGIYTGLAAVIAFGVVYNSARISLSERARELASLRVLGFTRGEVLRILLLELAVLTLLAQPPGWVMGYGLAWIMQTNLAGELMRVRLVVEQPTYVFA
;
A
#
# COMPACT_ATOMS: atom_id res chain seq x y z
N LEU A 1 7.30 10.70 -36.59
CA LEU A 1 8.40 11.23 -35.76
C LEU A 1 9.07 10.04 -35.06
N PRO A 2 10.40 9.93 -35.05
CA PRO A 2 11.08 8.85 -34.34
C PRO A 2 10.89 9.00 -32.84
N VAL A 3 10.61 7.89 -32.14
CA VAL A 3 10.55 7.84 -30.67
C VAL A 3 11.96 7.64 -30.14
N THR A 4 12.46 8.61 -29.38
CA THR A 4 13.84 8.58 -28.86
C THR A 4 13.96 7.86 -27.52
N ALA A 5 12.90 7.87 -26.70
CA ALA A 5 12.87 7.25 -25.39
C ALA A 5 11.43 6.97 -24.92
N LEU A 6 11.28 6.03 -23.99
CA LEU A 6 10.05 5.77 -23.26
C LEU A 6 10.25 6.14 -21.79
N ILE A 7 9.28 6.84 -21.21
CA ILE A 7 9.29 7.26 -19.80
C ILE A 7 8.05 6.64 -19.14
N GLU A 8 8.22 6.06 -17.95
CA GLU A 8 7.10 5.59 -17.14
C GLU A 8 6.35 6.80 -16.55
N ASP A 9 5.13 7.03 -17.04
CA ASP A 9 4.19 7.98 -16.44
C ASP A 9 3.00 7.20 -15.84
N TYR A 10 2.53 7.66 -14.68
CA TYR A 10 1.47 7.03 -13.92
C TYR A 10 0.10 7.64 -14.22
N PHE A 11 0.05 8.73 -15.01
CA PHE A 11 -1.16 9.47 -15.34
C PHE A 11 -1.37 9.59 -16.87
N GLY A 12 -2.07 8.60 -17.44
CA GLY A 12 -2.52 8.61 -18.84
C GLY A 12 -1.40 8.52 -19.88
N ILE A 13 -1.74 8.78 -21.15
CA ILE A 13 -0.80 8.77 -22.27
C ILE A 13 -0.30 10.19 -22.50
N ARG A 14 1.01 10.43 -22.32
CA ARG A 14 1.65 11.72 -22.59
C ARG A 14 2.83 11.56 -23.54
N GLY A 15 2.99 12.54 -24.44
CA GLY A 15 4.15 12.66 -25.31
C GLY A 15 4.98 13.88 -24.90
N MET A 16 6.30 13.72 -24.82
CA MET A 16 7.23 14.83 -24.60
C MET A 16 7.98 15.11 -25.90
N MET A 17 8.13 16.38 -26.24
CA MET A 17 8.86 16.84 -27.42
C MET A 17 9.61 18.12 -27.08
N ASP A 18 10.71 18.35 -27.78
CA ASP A 18 11.38 19.64 -27.80
C ASP A 18 10.42 20.76 -28.24
N ALA A 19 10.43 21.88 -27.53
CA ALA A 19 9.46 22.96 -27.72
C ALA A 19 9.59 23.62 -29.10
N ASP A 20 10.81 23.80 -29.59
CA ASP A 20 11.06 24.41 -30.91
C ASP A 20 10.66 23.45 -32.03
N ALA A 21 10.90 22.15 -31.85
CA ALA A 21 10.45 21.13 -32.78
C ALA A 21 8.91 21.07 -32.85
N LEU A 22 8.22 21.19 -31.71
CA LEU A 22 6.76 21.22 -31.65
C LEU A 22 6.19 22.48 -32.32
N ALA A 23 6.76 23.66 -32.05
CA ALA A 23 6.33 24.91 -32.68
C ALA A 23 6.48 24.87 -34.21
N ARG A 24 7.60 24.33 -34.72
CA ARG A 24 7.80 24.10 -36.15
C ARG A 24 6.77 23.13 -36.75
N LEU A 25 6.41 22.08 -36.01
CA LEU A 25 5.43 21.09 -36.44
C LEU A 25 4.01 21.66 -36.49
N MET A 26 3.63 22.45 -35.48
CA MET A 26 2.30 23.07 -35.37
C MET A 26 2.15 24.33 -36.24
N ARG A 27 3.26 24.90 -36.73
CA ARG A 27 3.30 26.18 -37.47
C ARG A 27 2.72 27.35 -36.67
N GLU A 28 2.88 27.30 -35.35
CA GLU A 28 2.44 28.34 -34.42
C GLU A 28 3.66 29.06 -33.82
N ALA A 29 3.46 30.31 -33.42
CA ALA A 29 4.46 31.02 -32.65
C ALA A 29 4.67 30.32 -31.29
N PRO A 30 5.90 30.21 -30.78
CA PRO A 30 6.17 29.54 -29.52
C PRO A 30 5.43 30.23 -28.38
N THR A 31 4.51 29.51 -27.76
CA THR A 31 3.73 29.95 -26.59
C THR A 31 4.06 29.07 -25.40
N VAL A 32 4.33 29.70 -24.25
CA VAL A 32 4.70 29.00 -23.02
C VAL A 32 3.54 29.10 -22.05
N ASN A 33 2.89 27.97 -21.78
CA ASN A 33 1.75 27.91 -20.86
C ASN A 33 2.20 27.76 -19.39
N SER A 34 3.33 27.10 -19.15
CA SER A 34 3.85 26.88 -17.80
C SER A 34 5.38 26.77 -17.79
N VAL A 35 5.98 27.22 -16.69
CA VAL A 35 7.42 27.10 -16.43
C VAL A 35 7.59 26.39 -15.10
N ASN A 36 8.25 25.23 -15.14
CA ASN A 36 8.59 24.48 -13.93
C ASN A 36 9.94 24.95 -13.41
N VAL A 37 9.95 25.63 -12.27
CA VAL A 37 11.17 26.14 -11.63
C VAL A 37 11.46 25.31 -10.37
N SER A 38 12.68 24.78 -10.28
CA SER A 38 13.18 24.19 -9.03
C SER A 38 13.82 25.28 -8.20
N LEU A 39 13.37 25.44 -6.96
CA LEU A 39 13.85 26.47 -6.02
C LEU A 39 14.44 25.80 -4.79
N ASP A 40 15.49 26.42 -4.26
CA ASP A 40 15.98 26.10 -2.92
C ASP A 40 14.93 26.49 -1.87
N GLY A 41 14.85 25.74 -0.77
CA GLY A 41 13.90 25.94 0.31
C GLY A 41 13.98 27.32 0.96
N SER A 42 15.20 27.85 1.06
CA SER A 42 15.54 29.13 1.69
C SER A 42 15.06 30.36 0.90
N ALA A 43 14.97 30.26 -0.43
CA ALA A 43 14.66 31.38 -1.31
C ALA A 43 13.17 31.48 -1.70
N ARG A 44 12.32 30.57 -1.19
CA ARG A 44 10.91 30.46 -1.58
C ARG A 44 10.10 31.73 -1.32
N ASP A 45 10.19 32.28 -0.12
CA ASP A 45 9.38 33.42 0.28
C ASP A 45 9.77 34.69 -0.50
N MET A 46 11.07 34.87 -0.71
CA MET A 46 11.62 35.96 -1.52
C MET A 46 11.19 35.84 -3.00
N PHE A 47 11.25 34.63 -3.56
CA PHE A 47 10.81 34.38 -4.94
C PHE A 47 9.29 34.59 -5.10
N TYR A 48 8.50 34.14 -4.12
CA TYR A 48 7.06 34.33 -4.11
C TYR A 48 6.67 35.82 -4.03
N ALA A 49 7.37 36.59 -3.20
CA ALA A 49 7.19 38.04 -3.11
C ALA A 49 7.54 38.75 -4.43
N ALA A 50 8.63 38.33 -5.09
CA ALA A 50 9.06 38.89 -6.37
C ALA A 50 8.04 38.62 -7.50
N ILE A 51 7.48 37.41 -7.57
CA ILE A 51 6.52 37.04 -8.62
C ILE A 51 5.15 37.68 -8.42
N LYS A 52 4.71 37.89 -7.18
CA LYS A 52 3.44 38.59 -6.90
C LYS A 52 3.37 39.98 -7.53
N GLY A 53 4.50 40.63 -7.78
CA GLY A 53 4.57 41.94 -8.43
C GLY A 53 4.57 41.90 -9.97
N MET A 54 4.59 40.72 -10.60
CA MET A 54 4.68 40.59 -12.06
C MET A 54 3.29 40.43 -12.70
N PRO A 55 2.82 41.38 -13.52
CA PRO A 55 1.49 41.32 -14.13
C PRO A 55 1.33 40.22 -15.20
N VAL A 56 2.42 39.60 -15.64
CA VAL A 56 2.43 38.51 -16.64
C VAL A 56 2.16 37.13 -16.00
N VAL A 57 2.29 36.98 -14.68
CA VAL A 57 2.11 35.69 -14.00
C VAL A 57 0.69 35.57 -13.46
N SER A 58 -0.16 34.82 -14.17
CA SER A 58 -1.57 34.61 -13.82
C SER A 58 -1.78 33.77 -12.54
N GLY A 59 -0.79 32.95 -12.16
CA GLY A 59 -0.86 32.19 -10.91
C GLY A 59 0.41 31.37 -10.63
N LEU A 60 0.67 31.16 -9.34
CA LEU A 60 1.70 30.23 -8.87
C LEU A 60 1.01 28.99 -8.30
N ALA A 61 1.06 27.89 -9.05
CA ALA A 61 0.69 26.59 -8.51
C ALA A 61 1.88 26.05 -7.70
N LEU A 62 1.82 26.13 -6.36
CA LEU A 62 2.75 25.38 -5.51
C LEU A 62 2.38 23.89 -5.58
N GLN A 63 2.79 23.26 -6.68
CA GLN A 63 2.52 21.84 -6.95
C GLN A 63 3.03 20.95 -5.80
N ARG A 64 4.11 21.35 -5.11
CA ARG A 64 4.64 20.62 -3.96
C ARG A 64 3.72 20.61 -2.73
N VAL A 65 2.99 21.70 -2.43
CA VAL A 65 2.09 21.77 -1.27
C VAL A 65 0.81 20.98 -1.55
N SER A 66 0.25 21.11 -2.75
CA SER A 66 -0.90 20.31 -3.17
C SER A 66 -0.55 18.81 -3.23
N LEU A 67 0.65 18.46 -3.72
CA LEU A 67 1.12 17.07 -3.74
C LEU A 67 1.36 16.53 -2.33
N ALA A 68 1.92 17.33 -1.41
CA ALA A 68 2.13 16.92 -0.02
C ALA A 68 0.79 16.62 0.67
N ASN A 69 -0.17 17.56 0.59
CA ASN A 69 -1.51 17.37 1.17
C ASN A 69 -2.25 16.19 0.54
N PHE A 70 -2.11 16.00 -0.78
CA PHE A 70 -2.71 14.85 -1.46
C PHE A 70 -2.10 13.52 -1.02
N ARG A 71 -0.77 13.44 -0.93
CA ARG A 71 -0.07 12.26 -0.42
C ARG A 71 -0.46 11.97 1.02
N GLU A 72 -0.56 12.99 1.86
CA GLU A 72 -0.95 12.85 3.26
C GLU A 72 -2.39 12.37 3.39
N ALA A 73 -3.33 12.94 2.62
CA ALA A 73 -4.71 12.50 2.59
C ALA A 73 -4.88 11.05 2.12
N ILE A 74 -4.16 10.66 1.05
CA ILE A 74 -4.15 9.27 0.58
C ILE A 74 -3.51 8.34 1.60
N ALA A 75 -2.38 8.72 2.19
CA ALA A 75 -1.72 7.91 3.20
C ALA A 75 -2.61 7.71 4.42
N LEU A 76 -3.29 8.75 4.89
CA LEU A 76 -4.26 8.67 5.98
C LEU A 76 -5.39 7.72 5.63
N LEU A 77 -5.99 7.86 4.45
CA LEU A 77 -7.08 7.00 3.99
C LEU A 77 -6.65 5.52 3.92
N ILE A 78 -5.53 5.23 3.25
CA ILE A 78 -5.03 3.86 3.07
C ILE A 78 -4.65 3.25 4.42
N THR A 79 -3.90 3.97 5.25
CA THR A 79 -3.42 3.45 6.53
C THR A 79 -4.58 3.20 7.50
N THR A 80 -5.57 4.09 7.53
CA THR A 80 -6.75 3.94 8.37
C THR A 80 -7.59 2.75 7.92
N MET A 81 -7.88 2.62 6.63
CA MET A 81 -8.64 1.49 6.09
C MET A 81 -7.91 0.16 6.31
N ALA A 82 -6.61 0.11 6.02
CA ALA A 82 -5.78 -1.06 6.28
C ALA A 82 -5.81 -1.44 7.76
N GLY A 83 -5.66 -0.48 8.66
CA GLY A 83 -5.73 -0.71 10.10
C GLY A 83 -7.08 -1.27 10.55
N ILE A 84 -8.19 -0.76 10.01
CA ILE A 84 -9.54 -1.29 10.30
C ILE A 84 -9.67 -2.74 9.81
N TYR A 85 -9.25 -3.03 8.59
CA TYR A 85 -9.33 -4.38 8.03
C TYR A 85 -8.42 -5.38 8.74
N THR A 86 -7.18 -5.00 9.05
CA THR A 86 -6.27 -5.81 9.87
C THR A 86 -6.86 -6.06 11.26
N GLY A 87 -7.42 -5.02 11.90
CA GLY A 87 -8.09 -5.17 13.20
C GLY A 87 -9.27 -6.15 13.15
N LEU A 88 -10.12 -6.04 12.12
CA LEU A 88 -11.24 -6.95 11.91
C LEU A 88 -10.75 -8.38 11.64
N ALA A 89 -9.75 -8.54 10.78
CA ALA A 89 -9.16 -9.82 10.46
C ALA A 89 -8.54 -10.49 11.70
N ALA A 90 -7.87 -9.73 12.56
CA ALA A 90 -7.31 -10.22 13.81
C ALA A 90 -8.39 -10.73 14.77
N VAL A 91 -9.50 -10.01 14.91
CA VAL A 91 -10.64 -10.43 15.75
C VAL A 91 -11.27 -11.71 15.19
N ILE A 92 -11.47 -11.79 13.88
CA ILE A 92 -12.00 -12.99 13.21
C ILE A 92 -11.05 -14.17 13.43
N ALA A 93 -9.76 -13.99 13.18
CA ALA A 93 -8.74 -15.03 13.34
C ALA A 93 -8.70 -15.54 14.79
N PHE A 94 -8.72 -14.64 15.78
CA PHE A 94 -8.81 -15.00 17.19
C PHE A 94 -10.06 -15.83 17.50
N GLY A 95 -11.22 -15.40 16.99
CA GLY A 95 -12.49 -16.12 17.17
C GLY A 95 -12.47 -17.52 16.56
N VAL A 96 -11.91 -17.67 15.35
CA VAL A 96 -11.75 -18.98 14.69
C VAL A 96 -10.82 -19.88 15.51
N VAL A 97 -9.64 -19.39 15.88
CA VAL A 97 -8.66 -20.14 16.68
C VAL A 97 -9.24 -20.56 18.03
N TYR A 98 -9.96 -19.66 18.70
CA TYR A 98 -10.64 -19.95 19.97
C TYR A 98 -11.68 -21.06 19.81
N ASN A 99 -12.52 -20.97 18.78
CA ASN A 99 -13.53 -22.00 18.52
C ASN A 99 -12.89 -23.35 18.18
N SER A 100 -11.84 -23.37 17.35
CA SER A 100 -11.09 -24.59 17.04
C SER A 100 -10.44 -25.21 18.28
N ALA A 101 -9.82 -24.39 19.13
CA ALA A 101 -9.24 -24.85 20.39
C ALA A 101 -10.31 -25.44 21.33
N ARG A 102 -11.48 -24.79 21.42
CA ARG A 102 -12.61 -25.27 22.21
C ARG A 102 -13.13 -26.62 21.71
N ILE A 103 -13.27 -26.79 20.40
CA ILE A 103 -13.69 -28.06 19.78
C ILE A 103 -12.67 -29.16 20.09
N SER A 104 -11.39 -28.91 19.82
CA SER A 104 -10.30 -29.87 20.10
C SER A 104 -10.28 -30.30 21.57
N LEU A 105 -10.45 -29.35 22.50
CA LEU A 105 -10.52 -29.64 23.92
C LEU A 105 -11.73 -30.53 24.29
N SER A 106 -12.89 -30.27 23.66
CA SER A 106 -14.11 -31.05 23.88
C SER A 106 -14.01 -32.47 23.35
N GLU A 107 -13.42 -32.66 22.16
CA GLU A 107 -13.22 -33.97 21.54
C GLU A 107 -12.23 -34.82 22.34
N ARG A 108 -11.15 -34.21 22.82
CA ARG A 108 -10.08 -34.90 23.54
C ARG A 108 -10.29 -34.98 25.04
N ALA A 109 -11.41 -34.50 25.58
CA ALA A 109 -11.68 -34.50 27.02
C ALA A 109 -11.51 -35.89 27.66
N ARG A 110 -11.85 -36.97 26.94
CA ARG A 110 -11.65 -38.36 27.38
C ARG A 110 -10.18 -38.80 27.37
N GLU A 111 -9.42 -38.39 26.37
CA GLU A 111 -7.98 -38.66 26.27
C GLU A 111 -7.19 -37.87 27.33
N LEU A 112 -7.62 -36.64 27.62
CA LEU A 112 -7.03 -35.82 28.69
C LEU A 112 -7.33 -36.39 30.08
N ALA A 113 -8.48 -37.07 30.25
CA ALA A 113 -8.82 -37.76 31.48
C ALA A 113 -7.93 -38.99 31.71
N SER A 114 -7.63 -39.78 30.66
CA SER A 114 -6.73 -40.94 30.78
C SER A 114 -5.27 -40.51 31.04
N LEU A 115 -4.80 -39.44 30.41
CA LEU A 115 -3.47 -38.85 30.69
C LEU A 115 -3.35 -38.39 32.15
N ARG A 116 -4.42 -37.86 32.74
CA ARG A 116 -4.42 -37.48 34.17
C ARG A 116 -4.38 -38.68 35.10
N VAL A 117 -4.97 -39.82 34.73
CA VAL A 117 -4.85 -41.07 35.50
C VAL A 117 -3.40 -41.60 35.45
N LEU A 118 -2.69 -41.34 34.35
CA LEU A 118 -1.25 -41.64 34.20
C LEU A 118 -0.32 -40.65 34.93
N GLY A 119 -0.87 -39.65 35.63
CA GLY A 119 -0.11 -38.71 36.46
C GLY A 119 0.26 -37.39 35.81
N PHE A 120 -0.19 -37.11 34.57
CA PHE A 120 0.08 -35.82 33.92
C PHE A 120 -0.66 -34.66 34.59
N THR A 121 0.03 -33.53 34.69
CA THR A 121 -0.50 -32.28 35.26
C THR A 121 -1.33 -31.49 34.24
N ARG A 122 -2.20 -30.59 34.72
CA ARG A 122 -3.03 -29.72 33.85
C ARG A 122 -2.19 -28.84 32.91
N GLY A 123 -1.00 -28.43 33.35
CA GLY A 123 -0.10 -27.57 32.57
C GLY A 123 0.58 -28.31 31.42
N GLU A 124 0.94 -29.57 31.60
CA GLU A 124 1.54 -30.41 30.55
C GLU A 124 0.55 -30.68 29.43
N VAL A 125 -0.69 -30.99 29.79
CA VAL A 125 -1.80 -31.14 28.84
C VAL A 125 -2.04 -29.87 28.03
N LEU A 126 -2.08 -28.70 28.69
CA LEU A 126 -2.28 -27.42 28.01
C LEU A 126 -1.12 -27.12 27.05
N ARG A 127 0.12 -27.43 27.43
CA ARG A 127 1.30 -27.25 26.57
C ARG A 127 1.22 -28.07 25.29
N ILE A 128 0.78 -29.33 25.37
CA ILE A 128 0.64 -30.20 24.19
C ILE A 128 -0.37 -29.60 23.22
N LEU A 129 -1.53 -29.14 23.72
CA LEU A 129 -2.57 -28.52 22.91
C LEU A 129 -2.09 -27.20 22.27
N LEU A 130 -1.39 -26.35 23.02
CA LEU A 130 -0.83 -25.10 22.50
C LEU A 130 0.23 -25.36 21.43
N LEU A 131 1.06 -26.39 21.60
CA LEU A 131 2.07 -26.77 20.62
C LEU A 131 1.41 -27.25 19.32
N GLU A 132 0.39 -28.08 19.42
CA GLU A 132 -0.36 -28.54 18.25
C GLU A 132 -1.01 -27.38 17.50
N LEU A 133 -1.64 -26.45 18.22
CA LEU A 133 -2.21 -25.23 17.64
C LEU A 133 -1.12 -24.39 16.96
N ALA A 134 0.03 -24.23 17.62
CA ALA A 134 1.16 -23.47 17.08
C ALA A 134 1.75 -24.11 15.82
N VAL A 135 1.83 -25.44 15.75
CA VAL A 135 2.30 -26.14 14.55
C VAL A 135 1.30 -25.98 13.41
N LEU A 136 0.00 -26.12 13.70
CA LEU A 136 -1.06 -25.93 12.69
C LEU A 136 -1.07 -24.50 12.14
N THR A 137 -0.94 -23.49 12.99
CA THR A 137 -0.88 -22.09 12.54
C THR A 137 0.38 -21.81 11.74
N LEU A 138 1.54 -22.33 12.17
CA LEU A 138 2.80 -22.18 11.43
C LEU A 138 2.72 -22.79 10.03
N LEU A 139 2.09 -23.97 9.90
CA LEU A 139 1.89 -24.64 8.61
C LEU A 139 0.86 -23.95 7.72
N ALA A 140 -0.14 -23.28 8.31
CA ALA A 140 -1.15 -22.52 7.58
C ALA A 140 -0.63 -21.18 7.04
N GLN A 141 0.48 -20.66 7.58
CA GLN A 141 1.00 -19.34 7.26
C GLN A 141 1.56 -19.21 5.83
N PRO A 142 2.41 -20.13 5.32
CA PRO A 142 2.88 -20.07 3.93
C PRO A 142 1.78 -20.05 2.87
N PRO A 143 0.77 -20.95 2.87
CA PRO A 143 -0.30 -20.90 1.88
C PRO A 143 -1.16 -19.64 2.05
N GLY A 144 -1.33 -19.13 3.28
CA GLY A 144 -1.99 -17.85 3.54
C GLY A 144 -1.28 -16.68 2.85
N TRP A 145 0.05 -16.60 2.95
CA TRP A 145 0.85 -15.57 2.27
C TRP A 145 0.77 -15.68 0.75
N VAL A 146 0.82 -16.90 0.20
CA VAL A 146 0.69 -17.14 -1.25
C VAL A 146 -0.68 -16.69 -1.75
N MET A 147 -1.76 -17.05 -1.05
CA MET A 147 -3.12 -16.63 -1.41
C MET A 147 -3.32 -15.12 -1.29
N GLY A 148 -2.81 -14.51 -0.22
CA GLY A 148 -2.87 -13.06 -0.02
C GLY A 148 -2.14 -12.29 -1.12
N TYR A 149 -0.93 -12.73 -1.48
CA TYR A 149 -0.17 -12.15 -2.59
C TYR A 149 -0.90 -12.34 -3.94
N GLY A 150 -1.45 -13.52 -4.19
CA GLY A 150 -2.23 -13.81 -5.40
C GLY A 150 -3.45 -12.89 -5.53
N LEU A 151 -4.19 -12.68 -4.44
CA LEU A 151 -5.31 -11.73 -4.40
C LEU A 151 -4.86 -10.30 -4.68
N ALA A 152 -3.76 -9.86 -4.08
CA ALA A 152 -3.20 -8.53 -4.32
C ALA A 152 -2.80 -8.33 -5.79
N TRP A 153 -2.19 -9.36 -6.40
CA TRP A 153 -1.81 -9.35 -7.82
C TRP A 153 -3.03 -9.28 -8.74
N ILE A 154 -4.08 -10.07 -8.46
CA ILE A 154 -5.35 -10.03 -9.23
C ILE A 154 -6.00 -8.65 -9.11
N MET A 155 -6.07 -8.09 -7.90
CA MET A 155 -6.62 -6.76 -7.69
C MET A 155 -5.82 -5.71 -8.48
N GLN A 156 -4.49 -5.76 -8.45
CA GLN A 156 -3.65 -4.86 -9.23
C GLN A 156 -3.96 -4.92 -10.74
N THR A 157 -4.07 -6.12 -11.30
CA THR A 157 -4.35 -6.30 -12.74
C THR A 157 -5.74 -5.79 -13.13
N ASN A 158 -6.74 -5.96 -12.26
CA ASN A 158 -8.13 -5.57 -12.55
C ASN A 158 -8.44 -4.10 -12.22
N LEU A 159 -7.76 -3.51 -11.22
CA LEU A 159 -7.90 -2.08 -10.88
C LEU A 159 -7.02 -1.17 -11.72
N ALA A 160 -6.14 -1.70 -12.57
CA ALA A 160 -5.38 -0.94 -13.56
C ALA A 160 -6.31 -0.44 -14.69
N GLY A 161 -7.33 0.35 -14.34
CA GLY A 161 -8.11 1.13 -15.29
C GLY A 161 -7.23 2.21 -15.94
N GLU A 162 -7.65 2.69 -17.10
CA GLU A 162 -6.93 3.61 -18.01
C GLU A 162 -6.34 4.89 -17.38
N LEU A 163 -6.68 5.19 -16.13
CA LEU A 163 -6.34 6.43 -15.42
C LEU A 163 -5.21 6.30 -14.38
N MET A 164 -4.96 5.11 -13.80
CA MET A 164 -3.93 4.92 -12.76
C MET A 164 -3.40 3.49 -12.70
N ARG A 165 -2.11 3.30 -13.03
CA ARG A 165 -1.40 2.03 -12.82
C ARG A 165 -0.72 2.03 -11.46
N VAL A 166 -1.30 1.34 -10.49
CA VAL A 166 -0.67 1.14 -9.17
C VAL A 166 0.34 0.00 -9.28
N ARG A 167 1.57 0.23 -8.86
CA ARG A 167 2.58 -0.83 -8.74
C ARG A 167 2.38 -1.55 -7.41
N LEU A 168 2.15 -2.86 -7.45
CA LEU A 168 2.18 -3.69 -6.25
C LEU A 168 3.63 -3.78 -5.78
N VAL A 169 3.91 -3.13 -4.65
CA VAL A 169 5.17 -3.27 -3.91
C VAL A 169 4.80 -3.86 -2.55
N VAL A 170 5.15 -5.13 -2.35
CA VAL A 170 5.00 -5.79 -1.05
C VAL A 170 6.36 -5.79 -0.39
N GLU A 171 6.50 -5.05 0.70
CA GLU A 171 7.74 -4.98 1.46
C GLU A 171 7.72 -6.02 2.60
N GLN A 172 8.90 -6.45 3.08
CA GLN A 172 8.98 -7.39 4.21
C GLN A 172 8.19 -6.95 5.46
N PRO A 173 8.15 -5.65 5.84
CA PRO A 173 7.33 -5.17 6.95
C PRO A 173 5.83 -5.39 6.73
N THR A 174 5.35 -5.48 5.48
CA THR A 174 3.94 -5.72 5.19
C THR A 174 3.46 -7.04 5.79
N TYR A 175 4.30 -8.09 5.83
CA TYR A 175 3.91 -9.37 6.45
C TYR A 175 3.95 -9.35 7.98
N VAL A 176 4.61 -8.36 8.58
CA VAL A 176 4.78 -8.25 10.04
C VAL A 176 3.72 -7.32 10.64
N PHE A 177 3.35 -6.26 9.91
CA PHE A 177 2.40 -5.24 10.36
C PHE A 177 0.97 -5.45 9.84
N ALA A 178 0.76 -6.29 8.83
CA ALA A 178 -0.58 -6.60 8.30
C ALA A 178 -1.33 -7.65 9.11
#